data_AF-A0A956EYL7-F1
#
_entry.id   AF-A0A956EYL7-F1
#
_cell.length_a   1.000
_cell.length_b   1.000
_cell.length_c   1.000
_cell.angle_alpha   90.00
_cell.angle_beta   90.00
_cell.angle_gamma   90.00
#
_symmetry.space_group_name_H-M   'P 1'
#
loop_
_entity.id
_entity.type
_entity.pdbx_description
1 polymer ?
#
loop_
_entity_poly.entity_id
_entity_poly.type
_entity_poly.pdbx_seq_one_letter_code
_entity_poly.pdbx_strand_id
1 'polypeptide(L)'
;MSVQHTSPPYQPLQSSPTARTFTVRQLLALAEAGRIRVPEFQRPLRWRQAQNLELLDSVWRNYPIGSLLFWNRRADPGEIQIGAARISVGEQASAFWVVDGQQRVTALAASLLDIAQPPGEKRWELYFDVEAPGFSTSSSSTTIPVRALGSLMRLGRHLQSAIWADNEDWVARAELAQQRLLDYEIPAYVVEADDEGALKAIFARLNSTGARMRSEEVFHALFGSHGAQGLDLSALQQVFESSEFGTPSRADVLKMVLAMSRQDPTNRVERFSEKDLAEFVNQDTAEETIRLVIDFLKLEAGVPHLRLIPYPVVLTILARWFREFPDTSAWNRRRLGWWLWAGAATAAHQRAEVSKLREQLRLIDGDEATSMDRLLRAVDPTKELPQWELKRFN
;
A
#
# COMPACT_ATOMS: atom_id res chain seq x y z
N MET A 1 9.16 21.19 25.99
CA MET A 1 8.03 21.54 25.10
C MET A 1 7.16 20.32 24.96
N SER A 2 5.96 20.37 25.52
CA SER A 2 5.03 19.25 25.65
C SER A 2 4.55 18.80 24.28
N VAL A 3 4.73 17.50 23.98
CA VAL A 3 4.24 16.88 22.75
C VAL A 3 2.72 16.85 22.82
N GLN A 4 2.06 17.78 22.15
CA GLN A 4 0.61 17.74 21.97
C GLN A 4 0.28 16.53 21.07
N HIS A 5 -0.23 15.47 21.69
CA HIS A 5 -0.88 14.36 21.00
C HIS A 5 -2.22 14.84 20.45
N THR A 6 -2.23 15.43 19.26
CA THR A 6 -3.48 15.68 18.53
C THR A 6 -3.93 14.35 17.94
N SER A 7 -4.96 13.78 18.56
CA SER A 7 -5.66 12.60 18.07
C SER A 7 -6.40 12.94 16.77
N PRO A 8 -6.58 11.97 15.84
CA PRO A 8 -7.43 12.19 14.67
C PRO A 8 -8.84 12.66 15.12
N PRO A 9 -9.53 13.47 14.29
CA PRO A 9 -10.82 14.07 14.65
C PRO A 9 -11.74 13.04 15.27
N TYR A 10 -12.33 13.39 16.42
CA TYR A 10 -13.22 12.52 17.17
C TYR A 10 -14.55 12.41 16.41
N GLN A 11 -14.68 11.36 15.60
CA GLN A 11 -15.97 10.90 15.09
C GLN A 11 -16.39 9.68 15.92
N PRO A 12 -17.34 9.84 16.85
CA PRO A 12 -17.89 8.71 17.58
C PRO A 12 -18.69 7.82 16.63
N LEU A 13 -18.54 6.50 16.77
CA LEU A 13 -19.48 5.57 16.14
C LEU A 13 -20.88 5.79 16.71
N GLN A 14 -21.89 5.77 15.85
CA GLN A 14 -23.29 5.86 16.28
C GLN A 14 -23.74 4.61 17.06
N SER A 15 -23.07 3.47 16.87
CA SER A 15 -23.30 2.22 17.60
C SER A 15 -21.98 1.53 17.93
N SER A 16 -21.93 0.84 19.08
CA SER A 16 -20.76 0.04 19.46
C SER A 16 -20.54 -1.13 18.49
N PRO A 17 -19.28 -1.51 18.21
CA PRO A 17 -18.98 -2.70 17.43
C PRO A 17 -19.58 -3.96 18.09
N THR A 18 -20.14 -4.85 17.27
CA THR A 18 -20.66 -6.14 17.75
C THR A 18 -19.61 -7.22 17.58
N ALA A 19 -19.29 -7.95 18.65
CA ALA A 19 -18.42 -9.12 18.57
C ALA A 19 -19.22 -10.31 18.01
N ARG A 20 -18.67 -10.97 16.98
CA ARG A 20 -19.24 -12.14 16.33
C ARG A 20 -18.13 -13.16 16.04
N THR A 21 -18.51 -14.40 15.82
CA THR A 21 -17.60 -15.45 15.35
C THR A 21 -18.02 -15.88 13.97
N PHE A 22 -17.05 -16.08 13.08
CA PHE A 22 -17.27 -16.60 11.74
C PHE A 22 -16.45 -17.87 11.56
N THR A 23 -17.07 -18.95 11.09
CA THR A 23 -16.30 -20.10 10.63
C THR A 23 -15.62 -19.78 9.30
N VAL A 24 -14.50 -20.43 9.00
CA VAL A 24 -13.86 -20.31 7.67
C VAL A 24 -14.87 -20.65 6.58
N ARG A 25 -15.68 -21.71 6.74
CA ARG A 25 -16.77 -22.07 5.82
C ARG A 25 -17.72 -20.90 5.55
N GLN A 26 -18.15 -20.19 6.59
CA GLN A 26 -19.03 -19.02 6.43
C GLN A 26 -18.31 -17.89 5.68
N LEU A 27 -17.04 -17.63 5.98
CA LEU A 27 -16.25 -16.62 5.27
C LEU A 27 -16.06 -16.96 3.79
N LEU A 28 -15.81 -18.23 3.46
CA LEU A 28 -15.70 -18.71 2.09
C LEU A 28 -17.01 -18.50 1.33
N ALA A 29 -18.15 -18.87 1.92
CA ALA A 29 -19.46 -18.67 1.32
C ALA A 29 -19.79 -17.18 1.12
N LEU A 30 -19.44 -16.33 2.08
CA LEU A 30 -19.57 -14.87 1.94
C LEU A 30 -18.65 -14.33 0.84
N ALA A 31 -17.43 -14.84 0.70
CA ALA A 31 -16.49 -14.40 -0.33
C ALA A 31 -16.96 -14.82 -1.73
N GLU A 32 -17.42 -16.06 -1.89
CA GLU A 32 -17.97 -16.61 -3.13
C GLU A 32 -19.25 -15.89 -3.58
N ALA A 33 -20.14 -15.54 -2.62
CA ALA A 33 -21.31 -14.71 -2.89
C ALA A 33 -20.97 -13.24 -3.19
N GLY A 34 -19.69 -12.86 -3.14
CA GLY A 34 -19.29 -11.47 -3.29
C GLY A 34 -19.82 -10.59 -2.17
N ARG A 35 -19.92 -11.07 -0.93
CA ARG A 35 -20.27 -10.27 0.26
C ARG A 35 -19.07 -9.92 1.12
N ILE A 36 -17.90 -10.53 0.89
CA ILE A 36 -16.63 -10.02 1.42
C ILE A 36 -16.09 -8.99 0.43
N ARG A 37 -15.78 -7.80 0.93
CA ARG A 37 -15.21 -6.69 0.16
C ARG A 37 -13.89 -6.26 0.78
N VAL A 38 -12.97 -5.80 -0.05
CA VAL A 38 -11.71 -5.21 0.39
C VAL A 38 -11.78 -3.72 0.06
N PRO A 39 -11.65 -2.81 1.05
CA PRO A 39 -11.61 -1.39 0.79
C PRO A 39 -10.47 -1.02 -0.15
N GLU A 40 -10.71 -0.10 -1.08
CA GLU A 40 -9.73 0.34 -2.09
C GLU A 40 -8.43 0.88 -1.47
N PHE A 41 -8.52 1.43 -0.26
CA PHE A 41 -7.39 1.99 0.48
C PHE A 41 -6.51 0.95 1.19
N GLN A 42 -6.78 -0.34 1.00
CA GLN A 42 -5.97 -1.38 1.61
C GLN A 42 -4.67 -1.66 0.86
N ARG A 43 -3.70 -2.21 1.61
CA ARG A 43 -2.39 -2.56 1.07
C ARG A 43 -2.53 -3.67 0.01
N PRO A 44 -1.68 -3.68 -1.02
CA PRO A 44 -1.58 -4.84 -1.89
C PRO A 44 -1.20 -6.09 -1.09
N LEU A 45 -1.60 -7.27 -1.59
CA LEU A 45 -1.27 -8.56 -0.98
C LEU A 45 0.25 -8.74 -0.88
N ARG A 46 0.78 -8.77 0.35
CA ARG A 46 2.22 -8.92 0.62
C ARG A 46 2.61 -10.34 0.97
N TRP A 47 1.65 -11.17 1.38
CA TRP A 47 1.91 -12.55 1.74
C TRP A 47 2.39 -13.34 0.53
N ARG A 48 3.50 -14.06 0.73
CA ARG A 48 4.03 -15.08 -0.18
C ARG A 48 3.56 -16.45 0.29
N GLN A 49 3.91 -17.50 -0.46
CA GLN A 49 3.54 -18.88 -0.12
C GLN A 49 3.85 -19.26 1.34
N ALA A 50 5.02 -18.86 1.86
CA ALA A 50 5.42 -19.18 3.24
C ALA A 50 4.41 -18.68 4.29
N GLN A 51 3.94 -17.43 4.19
CA GLN A 51 2.95 -16.89 5.13
C GLN A 51 1.59 -17.57 4.99
N ASN A 52 1.21 -17.96 3.77
CA ASN A 52 -0.01 -18.72 3.53
C ASN A 52 0.06 -20.12 4.18
N LEU A 53 1.21 -20.80 4.09
CA LEU A 53 1.44 -22.09 4.77
C LEU A 53 1.39 -21.95 6.29
N GLU A 54 2.03 -20.93 6.86
CA GLU A 54 2.01 -20.66 8.30
C GLU A 54 0.58 -20.41 8.82
N LEU A 55 -0.26 -19.71 8.04
CA LEU A 55 -1.67 -19.54 8.36
C LEU A 55 -2.42 -20.88 8.36
N LEU A 56 -2.27 -21.68 7.30
CA LEU A 56 -2.95 -22.97 7.19
C LEU A 56 -2.50 -23.94 8.29
N ASP A 57 -1.20 -23.98 8.61
CA ASP A 57 -0.66 -24.76 9.72
C ASP A 57 -1.21 -24.29 11.07
N SER A 58 -1.34 -22.98 11.28
CA SER A 58 -1.96 -22.42 12.49
C SER A 58 -3.42 -22.84 12.62
N VAL A 59 -4.20 -22.77 11.54
CA VAL A 59 -5.61 -23.22 11.50
C VAL A 59 -5.69 -24.72 11.78
N TRP A 60 -4.86 -25.52 11.10
CA TRP A 60 -4.79 -26.98 11.29
C TRP A 60 -4.43 -27.39 12.71
N ARG A 61 -3.55 -26.65 13.38
CA ARG A 61 -3.15 -26.87 14.78
C ARG A 61 -4.08 -26.23 15.80
N ASN A 62 -5.15 -25.56 15.37
CA ASN A 62 -6.04 -24.75 16.22
C ASN A 62 -5.30 -23.65 17.02
N TYR A 63 -4.23 -23.09 16.46
CA TYR A 63 -3.53 -21.95 17.04
C TYR A 63 -4.31 -20.66 16.78
N PRO A 64 -4.28 -19.68 17.70
CA PRO A 64 -5.00 -18.43 17.53
C PRO A 64 -4.38 -17.59 16.40
N ILE A 65 -5.18 -17.26 15.39
CA ILE A 65 -4.74 -16.44 14.24
C ILE A 65 -5.10 -14.96 14.35
N GLY A 66 -5.62 -14.52 15.52
CA GLY A 66 -6.08 -13.16 15.78
C GLY A 66 -7.54 -12.91 15.34
N SER A 67 -8.09 -11.74 15.68
CA SER A 67 -9.46 -11.36 15.31
C SER A 67 -9.54 -10.64 13.96
N LEU A 68 -10.72 -10.58 13.34
CA LEU A 68 -11.00 -9.77 12.17
C LEU A 68 -11.73 -8.49 12.58
N LEU A 69 -11.65 -7.47 11.73
CA LEU A 69 -12.49 -6.29 11.83
C LEU A 69 -13.23 -6.12 10.51
N PHE A 70 -14.56 -6.14 10.57
CA PHE A 70 -15.43 -5.92 9.43
C PHE A 70 -16.22 -4.63 9.59
N TRP A 71 -16.47 -3.99 8.46
CA TRP A 71 -17.44 -2.93 8.33
C TRP A 71 -18.59 -3.43 7.45
N ASN A 72 -19.79 -3.49 8.00
CA ASN A 72 -20.96 -3.99 7.29
C ASN A 72 -21.77 -2.81 6.74
N ARG A 73 -21.98 -2.81 5.41
CA ARG A 73 -22.79 -1.80 4.70
C ARG A 73 -23.24 -2.33 3.35
N ARG A 74 -24.12 -1.58 2.68
CA ARG A 74 -24.40 -1.80 1.26
C ARG A 74 -23.15 -1.65 0.40
N ALA A 75 -23.04 -2.49 -0.62
CA ALA A 75 -21.97 -2.42 -1.60
C ALA A 75 -22.56 -2.41 -3.01
N ASP A 76 -22.13 -1.44 -3.79
CA ASP A 76 -22.47 -1.31 -5.20
C ASP A 76 -21.91 -2.48 -6.02
N PRO A 77 -22.47 -2.74 -7.22
CA PRO A 77 -21.90 -3.71 -8.15
C PRO A 77 -20.47 -3.28 -8.55
N GLY A 78 -19.59 -4.25 -8.76
CA GLY A 78 -18.21 -3.97 -9.11
C GLY A 78 -17.38 -5.22 -9.32
N GLU A 79 -16.07 -5.04 -9.43
CA GLU A 79 -15.11 -6.14 -9.50
C GLU A 79 -14.44 -6.30 -8.13
N ILE A 80 -14.37 -7.54 -7.64
CA ILE A 80 -13.58 -7.88 -6.45
C ILE A 80 -12.36 -8.72 -6.80
N GLN A 81 -11.35 -8.59 -5.96
CA GLN A 81 -10.12 -9.36 -6.07
C GLN A 81 -10.03 -10.41 -4.95
N ILE A 82 -9.93 -11.69 -5.34
CA ILE A 82 -9.63 -12.81 -4.43
C ILE A 82 -8.32 -13.45 -4.88
N GLY A 83 -7.24 -13.16 -4.14
CA GLY A 83 -5.89 -13.50 -4.57
C GLY A 83 -5.48 -12.61 -5.74
N ALA A 84 -5.22 -13.19 -6.91
CA ALA A 84 -5.02 -12.45 -8.16
C ALA A 84 -6.21 -12.60 -9.13
N ALA A 85 -7.23 -13.38 -8.77
CA ALA A 85 -8.44 -13.52 -9.55
C ALA A 85 -9.37 -12.32 -9.37
N ARG A 86 -10.02 -11.93 -10.46
CA ARG A 86 -11.00 -10.86 -10.53
C ARG A 86 -12.38 -11.44 -10.80
N ILE A 87 -13.36 -11.03 -10.00
CA ILE A 87 -14.72 -11.56 -10.07
C ILE A 87 -15.69 -10.38 -10.10
N SER A 88 -16.50 -10.30 -11.15
CA SER A 88 -17.60 -9.35 -11.22
C SER A 88 -18.74 -9.80 -10.30
N VAL A 89 -19.23 -8.88 -9.50
CA VAL A 89 -20.23 -9.12 -8.46
C VAL A 89 -21.30 -8.05 -8.52
N GLY A 90 -22.55 -8.46 -8.36
CA GLY A 90 -23.69 -7.54 -8.34
C GLY A 90 -23.77 -6.74 -7.04
N GLU A 91 -24.75 -5.84 -6.99
CA GLU A 91 -25.11 -5.09 -5.78
C GLU A 91 -25.38 -6.03 -4.61
N GLN A 92 -24.91 -5.66 -3.43
CA GLN A 92 -25.16 -6.38 -2.19
C GLN A 92 -25.85 -5.46 -1.19
N ALA A 93 -27.02 -5.88 -0.70
CA ALA A 93 -27.75 -5.18 0.35
C ALA A 93 -26.94 -5.10 1.67
N SER A 94 -26.00 -6.01 1.89
CA SER A 94 -25.07 -6.03 3.02
C SER A 94 -23.81 -6.82 2.66
N ALA A 95 -22.67 -6.15 2.75
CA ALA A 95 -21.34 -6.69 2.51
C ALA A 95 -20.40 -6.33 3.67
N PHE A 96 -19.54 -7.27 4.04
CA PHE A 96 -18.49 -7.11 5.03
C PHE A 96 -17.21 -6.63 4.36
N TRP A 97 -16.92 -5.35 4.52
CA TRP A 97 -15.66 -4.75 4.13
C TRP A 97 -14.59 -5.12 5.16
N VAL A 98 -13.55 -5.84 4.74
CA VAL A 98 -12.46 -6.26 5.61
C VAL A 98 -11.63 -5.04 5.96
N VAL A 99 -11.55 -4.67 7.23
CA VAL A 99 -10.80 -3.50 7.71
C VAL A 99 -9.45 -3.92 8.27
N ASP A 100 -9.45 -5.05 8.99
CA ASP A 100 -8.26 -5.75 9.47
C ASP A 100 -8.39 -7.25 9.22
N GLY A 101 -7.25 -7.91 8.95
CA GLY A 101 -7.19 -9.32 8.62
C GLY A 101 -7.35 -9.65 7.13
N GLN A 102 -7.25 -8.65 6.24
CA GLN A 102 -7.31 -8.82 4.79
C GLN A 102 -6.43 -9.96 4.27
N GLN A 103 -5.14 -10.01 4.65
CA GLN A 103 -4.23 -11.04 4.15
C GLN A 103 -4.70 -12.45 4.54
N ARG A 104 -5.25 -12.61 5.75
CA ARG A 104 -5.79 -13.89 6.25
C ARG A 104 -7.04 -14.31 5.50
N VAL A 105 -8.01 -13.39 5.38
CA VAL A 105 -9.26 -13.65 4.66
C VAL A 105 -8.99 -13.99 3.20
N THR A 106 -8.13 -13.21 2.53
CA THR A 106 -7.76 -13.46 1.14
C THR A 106 -6.99 -14.77 0.99
N ALA A 107 -6.06 -15.10 1.89
CA ALA A 107 -5.30 -16.34 1.83
C ALA A 107 -6.20 -17.58 1.99
N LEU A 108 -7.15 -17.56 2.92
CA LEU A 108 -8.14 -18.61 3.09
C LEU A 108 -9.03 -18.74 1.84
N ALA A 109 -9.59 -17.62 1.36
CA ALA A 109 -10.46 -17.61 0.20
C ALA A 109 -9.74 -18.09 -1.07
N ALA A 110 -8.56 -17.54 -1.39
CA ALA A 110 -7.82 -17.89 -2.60
C ALA A 110 -7.25 -19.32 -2.58
N SER A 111 -6.98 -19.88 -1.40
CA SER A 111 -6.45 -21.26 -1.27
C SER A 111 -7.54 -22.32 -1.24
N LEU A 112 -8.73 -22.01 -0.69
CA LEU A 112 -9.80 -23.00 -0.45
C LEU A 112 -10.93 -22.92 -1.49
N LEU A 113 -11.23 -21.76 -2.07
CA LEU A 113 -12.24 -21.63 -3.12
C LEU A 113 -11.74 -22.17 -4.46
N ASP A 114 -12.67 -22.59 -5.30
CA ASP A 114 -12.37 -23.03 -6.67
C ASP A 114 -12.42 -21.85 -7.64
N ILE A 115 -11.51 -20.90 -7.43
CA ILE A 115 -11.38 -19.70 -8.25
C ILE A 115 -10.11 -19.82 -9.09
N ALA A 116 -10.26 -19.73 -10.41
CA ALA A 116 -9.15 -19.75 -11.34
C ALA A 116 -8.23 -18.53 -11.11
N GLN A 117 -6.98 -18.81 -10.74
CA GLN A 117 -5.94 -17.80 -10.59
C GLN A 117 -5.24 -17.61 -11.95
N PRO A 118 -4.77 -16.39 -12.27
CA PRO A 118 -4.10 -16.13 -13.54
C PRO A 118 -2.85 -17.01 -13.73
N PRO A 119 -2.49 -17.38 -14.98
CA PRO A 119 -1.33 -18.22 -15.25
C PRO A 119 -0.04 -17.66 -14.63
N GLY A 120 0.73 -18.51 -13.96
CA GLY A 120 1.97 -18.12 -13.27
C GLY A 120 1.80 -17.69 -11.81
N GLU A 121 0.56 -17.52 -11.33
CA GLU A 121 0.27 -17.18 -9.93
C GLU A 121 0.31 -18.42 -9.03
N LYS A 122 1.53 -18.80 -8.60
CA LYS A 122 1.75 -19.98 -7.77
C LYS A 122 1.44 -19.78 -6.29
N ARG A 123 1.13 -18.56 -5.81
CA ARG A 123 0.97 -18.27 -4.37
C ARG A 123 -0.08 -19.13 -3.66
N TRP A 124 -1.04 -19.65 -4.42
CA TRP A 124 -2.20 -20.40 -3.93
C TRP A 124 -2.17 -21.89 -4.31
N GLU A 125 -1.09 -22.35 -4.95
CA GLU A 125 -0.83 -23.76 -5.24
C GLU A 125 -0.22 -24.43 -4.00
N LEU A 126 -1.10 -24.72 -3.03
CA LEU A 126 -0.74 -25.30 -1.74
C LEU A 126 -1.33 -26.71 -1.61
N TYR A 127 -0.63 -27.57 -0.88
CA TYR A 127 -0.98 -28.98 -0.71
C TYR A 127 -0.94 -29.37 0.76
N PHE A 128 -1.78 -30.33 1.13
CA PHE A 128 -1.77 -31.00 2.43
C PHE A 128 -1.29 -32.45 2.25
N ASP A 129 -0.28 -32.88 2.98
CA ASP A 129 0.26 -34.24 2.92
C ASP A 129 -0.44 -35.14 3.96
N VAL A 130 -1.01 -36.27 3.53
CA VAL A 130 -1.69 -37.21 4.45
C VAL A 130 -0.73 -38.17 5.14
N GLU A 131 0.44 -38.44 4.55
CA GLU A 131 1.46 -39.33 5.11
C GLU A 131 2.23 -38.61 6.24
N ALA A 132 2.74 -37.42 5.93
CA ALA A 132 3.43 -36.53 6.85
C ALA A 132 2.58 -35.26 7.09
N PRO A 133 1.61 -35.28 8.03
CA PRO A 133 0.57 -34.25 8.15
C PRO A 133 1.13 -32.83 8.27
N GLY A 134 0.91 -32.04 7.23
CA GLY A 134 1.39 -30.66 7.12
C GLY A 134 1.11 -30.07 5.75
N PHE A 135 1.37 -28.76 5.60
CA PHE A 135 1.19 -28.05 4.35
C PHE A 135 2.51 -27.82 3.62
N SER A 136 2.48 -27.92 2.30
CA SER A 136 3.64 -27.70 1.42
C SER A 136 3.24 -27.01 0.12
N THR A 137 4.24 -26.61 -0.66
CA THR A 137 4.08 -26.04 -2.02
C THR A 137 4.33 -27.07 -3.11
N SER A 138 4.69 -28.30 -2.75
CA SER A 138 5.06 -29.36 -3.69
C SER A 138 4.05 -30.48 -3.62
N SER A 139 3.54 -30.89 -4.79
CA SER A 139 2.69 -32.07 -4.89
C SER A 139 3.52 -33.35 -4.82
N SER A 140 3.01 -34.35 -4.10
CA SER A 140 3.47 -35.74 -4.09
C SER A 140 2.27 -36.68 -4.32
N SER A 141 2.52 -37.99 -4.39
CA SER A 141 1.46 -39.00 -4.47
C SER A 141 0.53 -39.02 -3.25
N THR A 142 0.99 -38.53 -2.10
CA THR A 142 0.26 -38.51 -0.82
C THR A 142 -0.34 -37.13 -0.51
N THR A 143 -0.24 -36.17 -1.43
CA THR A 143 -0.75 -34.82 -1.18
C THR A 143 -2.13 -34.57 -1.78
N ILE A 144 -2.90 -33.74 -1.09
CA ILE A 144 -4.19 -33.21 -1.51
C ILE A 144 -4.04 -31.71 -1.80
N PRO A 145 -4.45 -31.21 -2.97
CA PRO A 145 -4.52 -29.77 -3.20
C PRO A 145 -5.44 -29.11 -2.17
N VAL A 146 -4.98 -28.04 -1.50
CA VAL A 146 -5.76 -27.37 -0.43
C VAL A 146 -7.14 -26.90 -0.93
N ARG A 147 -7.25 -26.49 -2.20
CA ARG A 147 -8.54 -26.18 -2.85
C ARG A 147 -9.57 -27.30 -2.78
N ALA A 148 -9.12 -28.57 -2.80
CA ALA A 148 -10.00 -29.73 -2.69
C ALA A 148 -10.58 -29.86 -1.27
N LEU A 149 -9.83 -29.44 -0.25
CA LEU A 149 -10.29 -29.43 1.14
C LEU A 149 -11.37 -28.36 1.38
N GLY A 150 -11.50 -27.34 0.53
CA GLY A 150 -12.49 -26.29 0.68
C GLY A 150 -13.95 -26.69 0.45
N SER A 151 -14.23 -27.91 -0.01
CA SER A 151 -15.59 -28.42 -0.20
C SER A 151 -15.64 -29.94 -0.09
N LEU A 152 -16.68 -30.47 0.55
CA LEU A 152 -16.88 -31.92 0.68
C LEU A 152 -16.97 -32.61 -0.69
N MET A 153 -17.62 -31.97 -1.67
CA MET A 153 -17.69 -32.50 -3.04
C MET A 153 -16.33 -32.53 -3.73
N ARG A 154 -15.48 -31.51 -3.50
CA ARG A 154 -14.14 -31.44 -4.11
C ARG A 154 -13.19 -32.46 -3.48
N LEU A 155 -13.25 -32.63 -2.17
CA LEU A 155 -12.50 -33.68 -1.47
C LEU A 155 -12.94 -35.07 -1.95
N GLY A 156 -14.24 -35.35 -1.97
CA GLY A 156 -14.75 -36.64 -2.44
C GLY A 156 -14.33 -36.96 -3.88
N ARG A 157 -14.38 -35.99 -4.80
CA ARG A 157 -13.87 -36.16 -6.17
C ARG A 157 -12.36 -36.44 -6.20
N HIS A 158 -11.58 -35.77 -5.35
CA HIS A 158 -10.15 -36.01 -5.29
C HIS A 158 -9.83 -37.43 -4.79
N LEU A 159 -10.52 -37.88 -3.74
CA LEU A 159 -10.37 -39.22 -3.17
C LEU A 159 -10.66 -40.33 -4.19
N GLN A 160 -11.63 -40.16 -5.10
CA GLN A 160 -11.91 -41.14 -6.16
C GLN A 160 -10.72 -41.43 -7.09
N SER A 161 -9.77 -40.49 -7.20
CA SER A 161 -8.59 -40.61 -8.06
C SER A 161 -7.29 -40.81 -7.29
N ALA A 162 -7.34 -40.77 -5.95
CA ALA A 162 -6.15 -40.84 -5.12
C ALA A 162 -5.67 -42.29 -4.99
N ILE A 163 -4.39 -42.52 -5.27
CA ILE A 163 -3.75 -43.86 -5.21
C ILE A 163 -3.84 -44.47 -3.81
N TRP A 164 -3.94 -43.62 -2.79
CA TRP A 164 -3.98 -43.99 -1.39
C TRP A 164 -5.40 -44.00 -0.79
N ALA A 165 -6.44 -43.87 -1.60
CA ALA A 165 -7.82 -43.82 -1.10
C ALA A 165 -8.27 -45.08 -0.34
N ASP A 166 -7.61 -46.22 -0.55
CA ASP A 166 -7.85 -47.47 0.19
C ASP A 166 -7.23 -47.46 1.60
N ASN A 167 -6.38 -46.48 1.92
CA ASN A 167 -5.79 -46.32 3.25
C ASN A 167 -6.72 -45.50 4.15
N GLU A 168 -7.48 -46.20 5.00
CA GLU A 168 -8.47 -45.59 5.91
C GLU A 168 -7.88 -44.49 6.82
N ASP A 169 -6.66 -44.67 7.33
CA ASP A 169 -6.00 -43.67 8.18
C ASP A 169 -5.72 -42.37 7.42
N TRP A 170 -5.30 -42.48 6.16
CA TRP A 170 -4.98 -41.33 5.32
C TRP A 170 -6.25 -40.61 4.86
N VAL A 171 -7.32 -41.35 4.57
CA VAL A 171 -8.65 -40.78 4.31
C VAL A 171 -9.16 -40.04 5.55
N ALA A 172 -9.08 -40.64 6.74
CA ALA A 172 -9.48 -39.98 7.99
C ALA A 172 -8.66 -38.70 8.26
N ARG A 173 -7.36 -38.69 7.95
CA ARG A 173 -6.53 -37.47 8.05
C ARG A 173 -6.96 -36.39 7.06
N ALA A 174 -7.32 -36.76 5.83
CA ALA A 174 -7.83 -35.83 4.82
C ALA A 174 -9.15 -35.17 5.26
N GLU A 175 -10.08 -35.98 5.78
CA GLU A 175 -11.37 -35.52 6.31
C GLU A 175 -11.18 -34.62 7.54
N LEU A 176 -10.28 -35.01 8.46
CA LEU A 176 -9.92 -34.19 9.61
C LEU A 176 -9.33 -32.85 9.20
N ALA A 177 -8.46 -32.82 8.17
CA ALA A 177 -7.89 -31.58 7.63
C ALA A 177 -8.97 -30.66 7.06
N GLN A 178 -9.89 -31.20 6.27
CA GLN A 178 -11.04 -30.44 5.78
C GLN A 178 -11.90 -29.90 6.94
N GLN A 179 -12.22 -30.74 7.93
CA GLN A 179 -13.04 -30.34 9.06
C GLN A 179 -12.38 -29.19 9.84
N ARG A 180 -11.10 -29.36 10.23
CA ARG A 180 -10.37 -28.33 10.96
C ARG A 180 -10.26 -27.04 10.17
N LEU A 181 -10.00 -27.10 8.86
CA LEU A 181 -9.91 -25.89 8.04
C LEU A 181 -11.24 -25.16 7.93
N LEU A 182 -12.34 -25.88 7.68
CA LEU A 182 -13.65 -25.26 7.41
C LEU A 182 -14.39 -24.83 8.66
N ASP A 183 -14.26 -25.56 9.76
CA ASP A 183 -15.00 -25.32 10.99
C ASP A 183 -14.20 -24.45 11.98
N TYR A 184 -12.95 -24.07 11.65
CA TYR A 184 -12.18 -23.12 12.45
C TYR A 184 -12.93 -21.80 12.59
N GLU A 185 -13.05 -21.36 13.84
CA GLU A 185 -13.77 -20.17 14.24
C GLU A 185 -12.84 -18.96 14.39
N ILE A 186 -13.12 -17.89 13.64
CA ILE A 186 -12.38 -16.64 13.69
C ILE A 186 -13.24 -15.59 14.40
N PRO A 187 -12.78 -15.02 15.53
CA PRO A 187 -13.47 -13.93 16.18
C PRO A 187 -13.39 -12.68 15.31
N ALA A 188 -14.47 -11.91 15.24
CA ALA A 188 -14.54 -10.69 14.45
C ALA A 188 -15.33 -9.59 15.18
N TYR A 189 -14.89 -8.36 15.04
CA TYR A 189 -15.67 -7.18 15.40
C TYR A 189 -16.37 -6.67 14.14
N VAL A 190 -17.68 -6.48 14.22
CA VAL A 190 -18.48 -5.92 13.13
C VAL A 190 -18.94 -4.53 13.52
N VAL A 191 -18.56 -3.55 12.70
CA VAL A 191 -19.05 -2.18 12.79
C VAL A 191 -20.18 -2.02 11.79
N GLU A 192 -21.35 -1.62 12.26
CA GLU A 192 -22.47 -1.19 11.43
C GLU A 192 -22.43 0.34 11.39
N ALA A 193 -22.10 0.93 10.25
CA ALA A 193 -22.06 2.38 10.08
C ALA A 193 -22.20 2.74 8.60
N ASP A 194 -22.91 3.82 8.28
CA ASP A 194 -22.97 4.31 6.89
C ASP A 194 -21.84 5.30 6.58
N ASP A 195 -21.21 5.87 7.62
CA ASP A 195 -20.14 6.89 7.50
C ASP A 195 -18.74 6.26 7.39
N GLU A 196 -18.05 6.57 6.29
CA GLU A 196 -16.69 6.13 5.99
C GLU A 196 -15.63 6.83 6.86
N GLY A 197 -15.89 8.04 7.37
CA GLY A 197 -14.95 8.82 8.15
C GLY A 197 -14.57 8.15 9.48
N ALA A 198 -15.57 7.65 10.21
CA ALA A 198 -15.36 6.92 11.46
C ALA A 198 -14.50 5.65 11.25
N LEU A 199 -14.65 4.99 10.10
CA LEU A 199 -13.86 3.80 9.77
C LEU A 199 -12.39 4.16 9.53
N LYS A 200 -12.11 5.22 8.77
CA LYS A 200 -10.74 5.70 8.53
C LYS A 200 -10.05 6.03 9.86
N ALA A 201 -10.79 6.60 10.81
CA ALA A 201 -10.28 6.87 12.15
C ALA A 201 -9.98 5.58 12.95
N ILE A 202 -10.87 4.58 12.93
CA ILE A 202 -10.65 3.27 13.59
C ILE A 202 -9.45 2.56 12.95
N PHE A 203 -9.40 2.50 11.63
CA PHE A 203 -8.31 1.89 10.87
C PHE A 203 -6.97 2.57 11.15
N ALA A 204 -6.93 3.91 11.18
CA ALA A 204 -5.74 4.66 11.53
C ALA A 204 -5.28 4.35 12.96
N ARG A 205 -6.20 4.28 13.93
CA ARG A 205 -5.87 3.98 15.34
C ARG A 205 -5.39 2.55 15.55
N LEU A 206 -6.06 1.57 14.95
CA LEU A 206 -5.72 0.15 15.08
C LEU A 206 -4.36 -0.18 14.43
N ASN A 207 -4.06 0.43 13.27
CA ASN A 207 -2.76 0.26 12.61
C ASN A 207 -1.65 1.12 13.21
N SER A 208 -1.97 2.22 13.91
CA SER A 208 -0.96 3.03 14.62
C SER A 208 -0.32 2.31 15.80
N THR A 209 -0.98 1.29 16.36
CA THR A 209 -0.51 0.50 17.50
C THR A 209 0.10 -0.85 17.12
N GLY A 210 -0.33 -1.50 16.03
CA GLY A 210 0.09 -2.86 15.66
C GLY A 210 1.17 -2.99 14.57
N ALA A 211 1.16 -2.18 13.51
CA ALA A 211 2.20 -2.17 12.48
C ALA A 211 2.12 -0.89 11.61
N ARG A 212 3.15 -0.04 11.70
CA ARG A 212 3.21 1.28 11.06
C ARG A 212 2.77 1.25 9.59
N MET A 213 1.69 1.96 9.25
CA MET A 213 1.41 2.36 7.87
C MET A 213 2.47 3.31 7.34
N ARG A 214 2.72 3.22 6.03
CA ARG A 214 3.50 4.22 5.32
C ARG A 214 2.58 5.41 4.98
N SER A 215 3.11 6.62 5.04
CA SER A 215 2.33 7.86 4.92
C SER A 215 1.49 7.94 3.63
N GLU A 216 1.96 7.35 2.54
CA GLU A 216 1.26 7.27 1.25
C GLU A 216 0.01 6.39 1.26
N GLU A 217 -0.05 5.38 2.13
CA GLU A 217 -1.21 4.49 2.28
C GLU A 217 -2.32 5.22 3.05
N VAL A 218 -1.93 5.96 4.10
CA VAL A 218 -2.84 6.85 4.83
C VAL A 218 -3.35 7.97 3.93
N PHE A 219 -2.48 8.57 3.12
CA PHE A 219 -2.86 9.61 2.18
C PHE A 219 -3.94 9.12 1.21
N HIS A 220 -3.68 7.99 0.55
CA HIS A 220 -4.66 7.40 -0.34
C HIS A 220 -5.96 7.02 0.40
N ALA A 221 -5.88 6.52 1.64
CA ALA A 221 -7.06 6.21 2.43
C ALA A 221 -7.92 7.44 2.75
N LEU A 222 -7.29 8.54 3.11
CA LEU A 222 -8.00 9.78 3.44
C LEU A 222 -8.53 10.49 2.18
N PHE A 223 -7.85 10.37 1.03
CA PHE A 223 -8.09 11.25 -0.13
C PHE A 223 -8.45 10.55 -1.45
N GLY A 224 -8.41 9.21 -1.51
CA GLY A 224 -8.27 8.46 -2.76
C GLY A 224 -9.53 8.01 -3.52
N SER A 225 -10.73 8.48 -3.22
CA SER A 225 -11.85 8.17 -4.15
C SER A 225 -12.99 9.19 -4.23
N HIS A 226 -13.34 9.95 -3.19
CA HIS A 226 -14.48 10.90 -3.25
C HIS A 226 -14.30 12.19 -2.41
N GLY A 227 -13.06 12.51 -2.00
CA GLY A 227 -12.75 13.75 -1.28
C GLY A 227 -12.46 14.89 -2.25
N ALA A 228 -12.77 16.13 -1.85
CA ALA A 228 -12.89 17.36 -2.65
C ALA A 228 -11.74 17.76 -3.63
N GLN A 229 -10.69 16.96 -3.82
CA GLN A 229 -9.61 17.22 -4.80
C GLN A 229 -9.06 16.00 -5.59
N GLY A 230 -9.51 14.76 -5.33
CA GLY A 230 -9.29 13.61 -6.24
C GLY A 230 -7.84 13.28 -6.67
N LEU A 231 -6.84 13.46 -5.80
CA LEU A 231 -5.42 13.18 -6.13
C LEU A 231 -5.11 11.69 -6.19
N ASP A 232 -4.70 11.19 -7.36
CA ASP A 232 -4.25 9.81 -7.56
C ASP A 232 -2.73 9.73 -7.74
N LEU A 233 -2.04 9.23 -6.70
CA LEU A 233 -0.59 9.03 -6.73
C LEU A 233 -0.14 8.01 -7.79
N SER A 234 -0.98 7.06 -8.18
CA SER A 234 -0.68 6.08 -9.24
C SER A 234 -0.67 6.76 -10.61
N ALA A 235 -1.66 7.61 -10.91
CA ALA A 235 -1.63 8.45 -12.10
C ALA A 235 -0.41 9.37 -12.13
N LEU A 236 -0.01 9.96 -11.01
CA LEU A 236 1.22 10.77 -10.94
C LEU A 236 2.49 9.94 -11.20
N GLN A 237 2.56 8.69 -10.72
CA GLN A 237 3.66 7.77 -11.07
C GLN A 237 3.68 7.45 -12.56
N GLN A 238 2.50 7.33 -13.19
CA GLN A 238 2.38 7.07 -14.63
C GLN A 238 2.98 8.19 -15.48
N VAL A 239 2.94 9.44 -15.01
CA VAL A 239 3.61 10.57 -15.71
C VAL A 239 5.11 10.33 -15.83
N PHE A 240 5.78 9.92 -14.75
CA PHE A 240 7.21 9.59 -14.76
C PHE A 240 7.56 8.41 -15.67
N GLU A 241 6.67 7.40 -15.67
CA GLU A 241 6.84 6.21 -16.51
C GLU A 241 6.68 6.55 -18.00
N SER A 242 5.66 7.35 -18.34
CA SER A 242 5.39 7.79 -19.72
C SER A 242 6.49 8.67 -20.30
N SER A 243 7.25 9.37 -19.46
CA SER A 243 8.39 10.19 -19.88
C SER A 243 9.72 9.41 -19.95
N GLU A 244 9.69 8.09 -19.72
CA GLU A 244 10.86 7.20 -19.66
C GLU A 244 11.96 7.68 -18.69
N PHE A 245 11.58 8.44 -17.65
CA PHE A 245 12.54 9.00 -16.70
C PHE A 245 12.86 8.04 -15.55
N GLY A 246 11.99 7.05 -15.34
CA GLY A 246 12.02 6.13 -14.21
C GLY A 246 11.05 6.55 -13.10
N THR A 247 10.42 5.57 -12.48
CA THR A 247 9.27 5.79 -11.59
C THR A 247 9.72 5.91 -10.12
N PRO A 248 9.52 7.08 -9.46
CA PRO A 248 9.81 7.23 -8.04
C PRO A 248 8.83 6.44 -7.18
N SER A 249 9.18 6.21 -5.92
CA SER A 249 8.31 5.53 -4.97
C SER A 249 7.06 6.37 -4.67
N ARG A 250 5.93 5.74 -4.33
CA ARG A 250 4.70 6.46 -3.89
C ARG A 250 4.97 7.40 -2.71
N ALA A 251 5.88 7.04 -1.82
CA ALA A 251 6.29 7.89 -0.70
C ALA A 251 6.96 9.18 -1.19
N ASP A 252 7.80 9.12 -2.23
CA ASP A 252 8.47 10.30 -2.78
C ASP A 252 7.53 11.17 -3.60
N VAL A 253 6.60 10.55 -4.36
CA VAL A 253 5.53 11.28 -5.05
C VAL A 253 4.65 12.02 -4.03
N LEU A 254 4.28 11.37 -2.93
CA LEU A 254 3.54 12.03 -1.85
C LEU A 254 4.33 13.23 -1.29
N LYS A 255 5.64 13.09 -1.02
CA LYS A 255 6.46 14.21 -0.55
C LYS A 255 6.42 15.38 -1.53
N MET A 256 6.50 15.11 -2.84
CA MET A 256 6.38 16.13 -3.87
C MET A 256 5.03 16.84 -3.79
N VAL A 257 3.92 16.12 -3.72
CA VAL A 257 2.56 16.69 -3.60
C VAL A 257 2.42 17.56 -2.35
N LEU A 258 2.94 17.09 -1.20
CA LEU A 258 2.95 17.87 0.04
C LEU A 258 3.75 19.16 -0.13
N ALA A 259 4.92 19.08 -0.74
CA ALA A 259 5.77 20.25 -0.99
C ALA A 259 5.09 21.25 -1.94
N MET A 260 4.47 20.79 -3.03
CA MET A 260 3.69 21.64 -3.95
C MET A 260 2.57 22.37 -3.21
N SER A 261 1.95 21.70 -2.24
CA SER A 261 0.84 22.21 -1.43
C SER A 261 1.26 23.08 -0.22
N ARG A 262 2.54 23.49 -0.14
CA ARG A 262 3.12 24.23 1.02
C ARG A 262 3.01 23.49 2.36
N GLN A 263 2.76 22.20 2.34
CA GLN A 263 2.75 21.36 3.52
C GLN A 263 4.15 20.79 3.78
N ASP A 264 4.47 20.51 5.06
CA ASP A 264 5.75 19.89 5.41
C ASP A 264 5.76 18.43 4.90
N PRO A 265 6.63 18.05 3.94
CA PRO A 265 6.67 16.70 3.36
C PRO A 265 7.08 15.59 4.34
N THR A 266 7.51 15.99 5.54
CA THR A 266 7.94 15.07 6.59
C THR A 266 6.88 14.94 7.69
N ASN A 267 5.79 15.73 7.61
CA ASN A 267 4.66 15.56 8.50
C ASN A 267 3.93 14.26 8.20
N ARG A 268 3.29 13.76 9.27
CA ARG A 268 2.37 12.64 9.19
C ARG A 268 1.08 13.09 8.55
N VAL A 269 0.64 12.36 7.54
CA VAL A 269 -0.52 12.70 6.72
C VAL A 269 -1.82 12.65 7.54
N GLU A 270 -1.86 11.83 8.58
CA GLU A 270 -2.95 11.70 9.54
C GLU A 270 -3.26 13.02 10.29
N ARG A 271 -2.37 14.02 10.23
CA ARG A 271 -2.51 15.29 10.95
C ARG A 271 -3.22 16.38 10.14
N PHE A 272 -3.43 16.17 8.85
CA PHE A 272 -4.09 17.17 8.01
C PHE A 272 -5.58 17.24 8.36
N SER A 273 -6.03 18.46 8.66
CA SER A 273 -7.43 18.82 8.84
C SER A 273 -8.12 19.00 7.49
N GLU A 274 -9.45 18.99 7.45
CA GLU A 274 -10.22 19.28 6.22
C GLU A 274 -9.85 20.63 5.57
N LYS A 275 -9.46 21.62 6.38
CA LYS A 275 -9.00 22.91 5.87
C LYS A 275 -7.66 22.79 5.14
N ASP A 276 -6.73 21.98 5.67
CA ASP A 276 -5.46 21.71 5.01
C ASP A 276 -5.69 21.07 3.65
N LEU A 277 -6.72 20.22 3.51
CA LEU A 277 -7.08 19.55 2.24
C LEU A 277 -7.53 20.50 1.14
N ALA A 278 -8.17 21.61 1.49
CA ALA A 278 -8.59 22.60 0.52
C ALA A 278 -7.38 23.34 -0.10
N GLU A 279 -6.23 23.33 0.58
CA GLU A 279 -4.99 23.95 0.12
C GLU A 279 -4.10 23.01 -0.71
N PHE A 280 -4.51 21.74 -0.88
CA PHE A 280 -3.76 20.81 -1.71
C PHE A 280 -3.83 21.22 -3.18
N VAL A 281 -2.80 20.82 -3.93
CA VAL A 281 -2.81 20.94 -5.38
C VAL A 281 -3.79 19.92 -5.97
N ASN A 282 -4.48 20.29 -7.04
CA ASN A 282 -5.28 19.33 -7.80
C ASN A 282 -4.39 18.43 -8.67
N GLN A 283 -4.98 17.36 -9.20
CA GLN A 283 -4.31 16.36 -10.03
C GLN A 283 -3.59 16.99 -11.24
N ASP A 284 -4.30 17.80 -12.03
CA ASP A 284 -3.76 18.39 -13.26
C ASP A 284 -2.52 19.26 -12.98
N THR A 285 -2.58 20.09 -11.92
CA THR A 285 -1.46 20.94 -11.50
C THR A 285 -0.27 20.10 -11.05
N ALA A 286 -0.51 19.00 -10.33
CA ALA A 286 0.55 18.11 -9.88
C ALA A 286 1.23 17.42 -11.07
N GLU A 287 0.46 16.93 -12.04
CA GLU A 287 0.99 16.32 -13.26
C GLU A 287 1.80 17.30 -14.10
N GLU A 288 1.29 18.52 -14.32
CA GLU A 288 2.00 19.57 -15.04
C GLU A 288 3.32 19.94 -14.34
N THR A 289 3.29 20.11 -13.03
CA THR A 289 4.50 20.40 -12.24
C THR A 289 5.52 19.25 -12.35
N ILE A 290 5.07 17.99 -12.31
CA ILE A 290 5.95 16.83 -12.48
C ILE A 290 6.60 16.85 -13.87
N ARG A 291 5.85 17.16 -14.93
CA ARG A 291 6.39 17.28 -16.29
C ARG A 291 7.48 18.35 -16.35
N LEU A 292 7.26 19.53 -15.77
CA LEU A 292 8.26 20.60 -15.69
C LEU A 292 9.54 20.15 -14.97
N VAL A 293 9.41 19.42 -13.86
CA VAL A 293 10.56 18.87 -13.12
C VAL A 293 11.34 17.89 -13.98
N ILE A 294 10.66 16.96 -14.66
CA ILE A 294 11.29 15.95 -15.51
C ILE A 294 11.99 16.61 -16.70
N ASP A 295 11.33 17.55 -17.38
CA ASP A 295 11.87 18.26 -18.54
C ASP A 295 13.12 19.05 -18.15
N PHE A 296 13.07 19.78 -17.04
CA PHE A 296 14.23 20.48 -16.50
C PHE A 296 15.40 19.51 -16.22
N LEU A 297 15.14 18.39 -15.54
CA LEU A 297 16.18 17.42 -15.20
C LEU A 297 16.81 16.79 -16.44
N LYS A 298 16.01 16.37 -17.42
CA LYS A 298 16.47 15.72 -18.64
C LYS A 298 17.18 16.68 -19.59
N LEU A 299 16.53 17.82 -19.88
CA LEU A 299 16.92 18.69 -20.99
C LEU A 299 17.93 19.76 -20.56
N GLU A 300 17.89 20.22 -19.31
CA GLU A 300 18.68 21.36 -18.86
C GLU A 300 19.74 20.97 -17.81
N ALA A 301 19.39 20.07 -16.88
CA ALA A 301 20.31 19.66 -15.81
C ALA A 301 21.21 18.47 -16.20
N GLY A 302 20.95 17.80 -17.32
CA GLY A 302 21.75 16.69 -17.83
C GLY A 302 21.57 15.38 -17.05
N VAL A 303 20.44 15.19 -16.38
CA VAL A 303 20.08 13.97 -15.64
C VAL A 303 19.06 13.20 -16.48
N PRO A 304 19.44 12.17 -17.26
CA PRO A 304 18.51 11.50 -18.17
C PRO A 304 17.55 10.51 -17.48
N HIS A 305 17.86 10.08 -16.26
CA HIS A 305 17.08 9.06 -15.54
C HIS A 305 17.13 9.26 -14.02
N LEU A 306 16.03 8.91 -13.33
CA LEU A 306 15.80 9.02 -11.89
C LEU A 306 16.95 8.44 -11.04
N ARG A 307 17.51 7.30 -11.46
CA ARG A 307 18.63 6.63 -10.77
C ARG A 307 19.92 7.44 -10.72
N LEU A 308 20.04 8.47 -11.56
CA LEU A 308 21.19 9.36 -11.63
C LEU A 308 21.00 10.64 -10.81
N ILE A 309 19.82 10.83 -10.19
CA ILE A 309 19.62 11.94 -9.26
C ILE A 309 20.49 11.70 -8.02
N PRO A 310 21.40 12.63 -7.68
CA PRO A 310 22.35 12.42 -6.58
C PRO A 310 21.68 12.17 -5.22
N TYR A 311 20.60 12.90 -4.94
CA TYR A 311 19.86 12.81 -3.67
C TYR A 311 18.34 12.90 -3.90
N PRO A 312 17.52 11.99 -3.33
CA PRO A 312 16.07 11.97 -3.56
C PRO A 312 15.34 13.27 -3.18
N VAL A 313 15.85 14.01 -2.20
CA VAL A 313 15.28 15.30 -1.74
C VAL A 313 15.17 16.34 -2.86
N VAL A 314 16.01 16.24 -3.90
CA VAL A 314 16.01 17.14 -5.05
C VAL A 314 14.66 17.19 -5.73
N LEU A 315 14.01 16.03 -5.95
CA LEU A 315 12.72 15.96 -6.62
C LEU A 315 11.65 16.75 -5.87
N THR A 316 11.64 16.63 -4.54
CA THR A 316 10.69 17.33 -3.67
C THR A 316 10.91 18.84 -3.69
N ILE A 317 12.16 19.30 -3.70
CA ILE A 317 12.50 20.73 -3.75
C ILE A 317 12.16 21.33 -5.12
N LEU A 318 12.49 20.62 -6.21
CA LEU A 318 12.14 21.06 -7.56
C LEU A 318 10.62 21.08 -7.79
N ALA A 319 9.89 20.12 -7.24
CA ALA A 319 8.42 20.13 -7.26
C ALA A 319 7.85 21.39 -6.59
N ARG A 320 8.37 21.78 -5.42
CA ARG A 320 8.01 23.04 -4.77
C ARG A 320 8.36 24.24 -5.64
N TRP A 321 9.56 24.24 -6.23
CA TRP A 321 10.05 25.33 -7.07
C TRP A 321 9.15 25.57 -8.28
N PHE A 322 8.95 24.56 -9.14
CA PHE A 322 8.16 24.72 -10.36
C PHE A 322 6.67 24.91 -10.08
N ARG A 323 6.19 24.50 -8.91
CA ARG A 323 4.83 24.86 -8.48
C ARG A 323 4.70 26.35 -8.18
N GLU A 324 5.70 26.96 -7.56
CA GLU A 324 5.71 28.39 -7.23
C GLU A 324 6.06 29.26 -8.46
N PHE A 325 7.00 28.78 -9.28
CA PHE A 325 7.56 29.50 -10.43
C PHE A 325 7.51 28.63 -11.71
N PRO A 326 6.32 28.32 -12.25
CA PRO A 326 6.20 27.46 -13.44
C PRO A 326 6.93 28.05 -14.66
N ASP A 327 6.86 29.37 -14.82
CA ASP A 327 7.49 30.13 -15.91
C ASP A 327 8.92 30.60 -15.55
N THR A 328 9.68 29.78 -14.80
CA THR A 328 11.05 30.11 -14.38
C THR A 328 11.90 30.53 -15.57
N SER A 329 12.53 31.70 -15.47
CA SER A 329 13.36 32.29 -16.51
C SER A 329 14.53 31.39 -16.92
N ALA A 330 14.95 31.42 -18.20
CA ALA A 330 16.08 30.62 -18.68
C ALA A 330 17.38 30.86 -17.89
N TRP A 331 17.56 32.08 -17.36
CA TRP A 331 18.68 32.40 -16.47
C TRP A 331 18.59 31.63 -15.14
N ASN A 332 17.46 31.68 -14.45
CA ASN A 332 17.32 30.96 -13.18
C ASN A 332 17.22 29.45 -13.36
N ARG A 333 16.73 28.93 -14.50
CA ARG A 333 16.84 27.50 -14.80
C ARG A 333 18.30 27.02 -14.87
N ARG A 334 19.20 27.78 -15.51
CA ARG A 334 20.65 27.48 -15.45
C ARG A 334 21.19 27.49 -14.02
N ARG A 335 20.74 28.45 -13.20
CA ARG A 335 21.13 28.55 -11.79
C ARG A 335 20.58 27.41 -10.93
N LEU A 336 19.39 26.90 -11.20
CA LEU A 336 18.89 25.66 -10.60
C LEU A 336 19.77 24.47 -10.96
N GLY A 337 20.26 24.40 -12.20
CA GLY A 337 21.22 23.39 -12.62
C GLY A 337 22.51 23.46 -11.79
N TRP A 338 23.01 24.68 -11.55
CA TRP A 338 24.15 24.88 -10.64
C TRP A 338 23.83 24.50 -9.20
N TRP A 339 22.65 24.86 -8.69
CA TRP A 339 22.22 24.47 -7.34
C TRP A 339 22.22 22.94 -7.17
N LEU A 340 21.68 22.21 -8.15
CA LEU A 340 21.66 20.74 -8.17
C LEU A 340 23.07 20.16 -8.05
N TRP A 341 23.96 20.57 -8.96
CA TRP A 341 25.31 19.99 -9.05
C TRP A 341 26.25 20.48 -7.94
N ALA A 342 26.14 21.73 -7.51
CA ALA A 342 26.86 22.24 -6.35
C ALA A 342 26.42 21.53 -5.08
N GLY A 343 25.11 21.31 -4.89
CA GLY A 343 24.59 20.56 -3.76
C GLY A 343 25.02 19.09 -3.78
N ALA A 344 25.16 18.51 -4.96
CA ALA A 344 25.76 17.19 -5.15
C ALA A 344 27.25 17.16 -4.75
N ALA A 345 28.04 18.10 -5.28
CA ALA A 345 29.48 18.19 -5.07
C ALA A 345 29.89 18.58 -3.63
N THR A 346 29.03 19.27 -2.90
CA THR A 346 29.28 19.69 -1.50
C THR A 346 28.64 18.75 -0.47
N ALA A 347 27.92 17.72 -0.93
CA ALA A 347 27.06 16.87 -0.11
C ALA A 347 26.05 17.67 0.75
N ALA A 348 25.68 18.89 0.31
CA ALA A 348 24.75 19.76 1.03
C ALA A 348 23.36 19.13 1.17
N HIS A 349 22.98 18.26 0.23
CA HIS A 349 21.73 17.50 0.27
C HIS A 349 21.81 16.21 1.09
N GLN A 350 23.00 15.70 1.43
CA GLN A 350 23.19 14.45 2.18
C GLN A 350 23.02 14.61 3.69
N ARG A 351 23.53 15.72 4.26
CA ARG A 351 23.57 15.92 5.72
C ARG A 351 22.19 16.34 6.23
N ALA A 352 21.61 15.52 7.11
CA ALA A 352 20.31 15.78 7.73
C ALA A 352 19.21 16.08 6.69
N GLU A 353 19.03 15.15 5.73
CA GLU A 353 18.10 15.25 4.59
C GLU A 353 16.76 15.91 4.93
N VAL A 354 16.14 15.52 6.05
CA VAL A 354 14.85 16.07 6.50
C VAL A 354 14.93 17.53 6.93
N SER A 355 15.97 17.90 7.68
CA SER A 355 16.16 19.29 8.15
C SER A 355 16.49 20.21 6.97
N LYS A 356 17.39 19.77 6.08
CA LYS A 356 17.80 20.52 4.89
C LYS A 356 16.70 20.63 3.84
N LEU A 357 15.90 19.59 3.66
CA LEU A 357 14.68 19.65 2.87
C LEU A 357 13.75 20.76 3.39
N ARG A 358 13.40 20.73 4.69
CA ARG A 358 12.52 21.74 5.29
C ARG A 358 13.10 23.16 5.19
N GLU A 359 14.39 23.32 5.44
CA GLU A 359 15.08 24.60 5.33
C GLU A 359 14.96 25.16 3.91
N GLN A 360 15.32 24.38 2.90
CA GLN A 360 15.30 24.83 1.50
C GLN A 360 13.88 25.07 0.97
N LEU A 361 12.90 24.27 1.38
CA LEU A 361 11.50 24.50 1.01
C LEU A 361 10.97 25.85 1.51
N ARG A 362 11.41 26.32 2.69
CA ARG A 362 11.05 27.64 3.22
C ARG A 362 11.73 28.80 2.50
N LEU A 363 12.81 28.54 1.76
CA LEU A 363 13.50 29.58 0.98
C LEU A 363 12.76 29.91 -0.33
N ILE A 364 11.87 29.01 -0.78
CA ILE A 364 11.05 29.13 -1.98
C ILE A 364 9.74 29.83 -1.61
N ASP A 365 9.80 31.16 -1.58
CA ASP A 365 8.69 32.04 -1.24
C ASP A 365 8.95 33.47 -1.76
N GLY A 366 7.88 34.18 -2.11
CA GLY A 366 7.95 35.52 -2.69
C GLY A 366 8.34 35.49 -4.17
N ASP A 367 9.40 36.21 -4.55
CA ASP A 367 9.84 36.32 -5.95
C ASP A 367 10.90 35.26 -6.35
N GLU A 368 10.92 34.95 -7.66
CA GLU A 368 11.80 33.94 -8.27
C GLU A 368 13.29 34.24 -8.02
N ALA A 369 13.72 35.49 -8.23
CA ALA A 369 15.13 35.87 -8.17
C ALA A 369 15.68 35.76 -6.74
N THR A 370 14.95 36.29 -5.77
CA THR A 370 15.34 36.22 -4.35
C THR A 370 15.31 34.78 -3.84
N SER A 371 14.32 33.98 -4.26
CA SER A 371 14.26 32.55 -3.91
C SER A 371 15.47 31.78 -4.46
N MET A 372 15.87 32.05 -5.71
CA MET A 372 17.05 31.43 -6.33
C MET A 372 18.34 31.79 -5.58
N ASP A 373 18.51 33.06 -5.23
CA ASP A 373 19.68 33.55 -4.49
C ASP A 373 19.81 32.85 -3.13
N ARG A 374 18.68 32.67 -2.42
CA ARG A 374 18.64 31.95 -1.15
C ARG A 374 18.99 30.46 -1.32
N LEU A 375 18.43 29.78 -2.32
CA LEU A 375 18.73 28.37 -2.59
C LEU A 375 20.22 28.14 -2.90
N LEU A 376 20.84 29.00 -3.72
CA LEU A 376 22.26 28.88 -4.03
C LEU A 376 23.16 29.07 -2.80
N ARG A 377 22.81 30.00 -1.90
CA ARG A 377 23.53 30.16 -0.63
C ARG A 377 23.41 28.93 0.27
N ALA A 378 22.30 28.17 0.17
CA ALA A 378 22.11 26.97 0.98
C ALA A 378 23.05 25.81 0.58
N VAL A 379 23.58 25.82 -0.65
CA VAL A 379 24.48 24.79 -1.19
C VAL A 379 25.92 25.29 -1.39
N ASP A 380 26.27 26.38 -0.70
CA ASP A 380 27.49 27.18 -0.82
C ASP A 380 28.73 26.42 -1.35
N PRO A 381 29.24 26.76 -2.55
CA PRO A 381 30.40 26.12 -3.17
C PRO A 381 31.74 26.53 -2.53
N THR A 382 31.77 27.45 -1.55
CA THR A 382 33.01 27.86 -0.87
C THR A 382 33.45 26.93 0.26
N LYS A 383 32.62 25.96 0.63
CA LYS A 383 33.03 24.87 1.53
C LYS A 383 34.03 23.95 0.82
N GLU A 384 35.09 23.57 1.51
CA GLU A 384 36.07 22.59 1.00
C GLU A 384 35.35 21.39 0.37
N LEU A 385 35.61 21.16 -0.92
CA LEU A 385 35.09 20.00 -1.60
C LEU A 385 35.61 18.75 -0.88
N PRO A 386 34.75 17.78 -0.56
CA PRO A 386 35.22 16.52 0.00
C PRO A 386 36.23 15.89 -0.98
N GLN A 387 37.30 15.29 -0.44
CA GLN A 387 38.20 14.50 -1.28
C GLN A 387 37.44 13.29 -1.82
N TRP A 388 37.19 13.28 -3.13
CA TRP A 388 36.49 12.21 -3.81
C TRP A 388 37.46 11.09 -4.15
N GLU A 389 37.32 9.92 -3.52
CA GLU A 389 37.97 8.68 -3.97
C GLU A 389 37.07 7.99 -5.01
N LEU A 390 37.43 8.10 -6.29
CA LEU A 390 36.76 7.38 -7.36
C LEU A 390 37.12 5.88 -7.28
N LYS A 391 36.22 5.09 -6.71
CA LYS A 391 36.32 3.62 -6.75
C LYS A 391 35.78 3.14 -8.10
N ARG A 392 36.52 2.23 -8.76
CA ARG A 392 35.99 1.52 -9.93
C ARG A 392 34.71 0.79 -9.52
N PHE A 393 33.66 0.95 -10.31
CA PHE A 393 32.44 0.17 -10.19
C PHE A 393 32.81 -1.28 -10.56
N ASN A 394 32.83 -2.17 -9.55
CA ASN A 394 33.03 -3.61 -9.75
C ASN A 394 31.72 -4.29 -10.11
#